data_AF-A0A1L4BJ68-F1
#
_entry.id   AF-A0A1L4BJ68-F1
#
_cell.length_a   1.000
_cell.length_b   1.000
_cell.length_c   1.000
_cell.angle_alpha   90.00
_cell.angle_beta   90.00
_cell.angle_gamma   90.00
#
_symmetry.space_group_name_H-M   'P 1'
#
loop_
_entity.id
_entity.type
_entity.pdbx_description
1 polymer ?
#
loop_
_entity_poly.entity_id
_entity_poly.type
_entity_poly.pdbx_seq_one_letter_code
_entity_poly.pdbx_strand_id
1 'polypeptide(L)'
;MWLRLALVLTLIVSIHSLSCPCWRDRSICRPAPTDCKLGLTKDACGCCDICFKIEGEKCGGPWGTSGRCGEGLECVAPKPEKAEDVPQHIARHQEGVCKPK
;
A
#
# COMPACT_ATOMS: atom_id res chain seq x y z
N MET A 1 25.37 -29.76 -2.04
CA MET A 1 24.41 -29.62 -0.92
C MET A 1 24.23 -28.17 -0.46
N TRP A 2 25.32 -27.41 -0.25
CA TRP A 2 25.28 -26.05 0.30
C TRP A 2 24.61 -25.01 -0.62
N LEU A 3 24.79 -25.12 -1.94
CA LEU A 3 24.12 -24.22 -2.89
C LEU A 3 22.59 -24.35 -2.83
N ARG A 4 22.09 -25.59 -2.66
CA ARG A 4 20.65 -25.86 -2.51
C ARG A 4 20.12 -25.32 -1.18
N LEU A 5 20.91 -25.43 -0.10
CA LEU A 5 20.55 -24.88 1.20
C LEU A 5 20.49 -23.34 1.17
N ALA A 6 21.48 -22.70 0.54
CA ALA A 6 21.50 -21.26 0.34
C ALA A 6 20.31 -20.77 -0.49
N LEU A 7 19.98 -21.48 -1.59
CA LEU A 7 18.82 -21.16 -2.43
C LEU A 7 17.49 -21.31 -1.68
N VAL A 8 17.36 -22.32 -0.81
CA VAL A 8 16.16 -22.50 0.02
C VAL A 8 16.04 -21.40 1.08
N LEU A 9 17.15 -21.01 1.72
CA LEU A 9 17.14 -19.92 2.71
C LEU A 9 16.76 -18.57 2.10
N THR A 10 17.23 -18.24 0.89
CA THR A 10 16.85 -17.00 0.20
C THR A 10 15.36 -16.97 -0.18
N LEU A 11 14.82 -18.11 -0.62
CA LEU A 11 13.39 -18.26 -0.89
C LEU A 11 12.55 -18.07 0.38
N ILE A 12 12.97 -18.64 1.52
CA ILE A 12 12.27 -18.51 2.80
C ILE A 12 12.24 -17.06 3.28
N VAL A 13 13.37 -16.34 3.24
CA VAL A 13 13.40 -14.90 3.61
C VAL A 13 12.47 -14.08 2.71
N SER A 14 12.40 -14.42 1.41
CA SER A 14 11.53 -13.70 0.46
C SER A 14 10.04 -13.85 0.76
N ILE A 15 9.61 -14.97 1.35
CA ILE A 15 8.21 -15.21 1.72
C ILE A 15 7.76 -14.28 2.86
N HIS A 16 8.67 -13.85 3.72
CA HIS A 16 8.34 -12.98 4.85
C HIS A 16 8.19 -11.49 4.46
N SER A 17 8.67 -11.08 3.28
CA SER A 17 8.65 -9.67 2.84
C SER A 17 7.25 -9.10 2.58
N LEU A 18 6.23 -9.95 2.38
CA LEU A 18 4.83 -9.54 2.24
C LEU A 18 3.99 -9.84 3.49
N SER A 19 4.61 -10.29 4.58
CA SER A 19 3.88 -10.55 5.82
C SER A 19 3.71 -9.26 6.62
N CYS A 20 2.52 -9.07 7.19
CA CYS A 20 2.23 -8.00 8.14
C CYS A 20 2.34 -8.57 9.57
N PRO A 21 3.49 -8.50 10.24
CA PRO A 21 3.69 -9.12 11.57
C PRO A 21 2.93 -8.42 12.70
N CYS A 22 2.23 -7.35 12.38
CA CYS A 22 1.61 -6.41 13.29
C CYS A 22 0.50 -6.99 14.18
N TRP A 23 -0.02 -8.18 13.87
CA TRP A 23 -0.95 -8.90 14.74
C TRP A 23 -0.28 -9.44 16.01
N ARG A 24 1.05 -9.64 16.00
CA ARG A 24 1.80 -10.10 17.16
C ARG A 24 2.31 -8.97 18.04
N ASP A 25 2.71 -7.86 17.42
CA ASP A 25 3.25 -6.72 18.15
C ASP A 25 2.92 -5.42 17.41
N ARG A 26 2.23 -4.52 18.12
CA ARG A 26 1.83 -3.20 17.63
C ARG A 26 2.84 -2.11 17.95
N SER A 27 3.82 -2.39 18.81
CA SER A 27 4.91 -1.47 19.15
C SER A 27 5.85 -1.19 17.97
N ILE A 28 5.77 -2.02 16.90
CA ILE A 28 6.45 -1.79 15.63
C ILE A 28 5.98 -0.51 14.93
N CYS A 29 4.76 -0.04 15.24
CA CYS A 29 4.23 1.18 14.67
C CYS A 29 4.91 2.41 15.27
N ARG A 30 5.21 3.39 14.41
CA ARG A 30 5.53 4.73 14.87
C ARG A 30 4.31 5.34 15.60
N PRO A 31 4.53 6.29 16.52
CA PRO A 31 3.45 7.05 17.12
C PRO A 31 2.54 7.64 16.05
N ALA A 32 1.23 7.67 16.33
CA ALA A 32 0.25 8.22 15.40
C ALA A 32 0.62 9.67 15.05
N PRO A 33 0.63 10.05 13.76
CA PRO A 33 0.87 11.42 13.37
C PRO A 33 -0.24 12.34 13.93
N THR A 34 0.14 13.49 14.47
CA THR A 34 -0.80 14.45 15.05
C THR A 34 -1.28 15.50 14.05
N ASP A 35 -0.55 15.73 12.97
CA ASP A 35 -0.81 16.76 11.97
C ASP A 35 -1.37 16.17 10.67
N CYS A 36 -2.52 15.50 10.77
CA CYS A 36 -3.21 14.94 9.61
C CYS A 36 -4.39 15.83 9.19
N LYS A 37 -4.22 16.54 8.07
CA LYS A 37 -5.24 17.47 7.53
C LYS A 37 -6.62 16.84 7.32
N LEU A 38 -6.65 15.57 6.89
CA LEU A 38 -7.88 14.82 6.62
C LEU A 38 -8.08 13.65 7.60
N GLY A 39 -7.40 13.68 8.76
CA GLY A 39 -7.48 12.64 9.77
C GLY A 39 -6.60 11.41 9.49
N LEU A 40 -6.80 10.37 10.31
CA LEU A 40 -6.00 9.15 10.33
C LEU A 40 -6.70 8.00 9.58
N THR A 41 -5.89 7.21 8.89
CA THR A 41 -6.23 5.91 8.30
C THR A 41 -5.19 4.88 8.74
N LYS A 42 -5.40 3.63 8.32
CA LYS A 42 -4.41 2.57 8.49
C LYS A 42 -3.52 2.44 7.25
N ASP A 43 -2.30 1.96 7.48
CA ASP A 43 -1.37 1.52 6.45
C ASP A 43 -1.91 0.33 5.64
N ALA A 44 -1.16 -0.10 4.61
CA ALA A 44 -1.55 -1.23 3.76
C ALA A 44 -1.76 -2.54 4.54
N CYS A 45 -1.07 -2.69 5.68
CA CYS A 45 -1.23 -3.80 6.61
C CYS A 45 -2.47 -3.68 7.52
N GLY A 46 -3.11 -2.51 7.59
CA GLY A 46 -4.26 -2.28 8.46
C GLY A 46 -3.92 -2.06 9.93
N CYS A 47 -2.66 -1.80 10.29
CA CYS A 47 -2.22 -1.73 11.68
C CYS A 47 -1.83 -0.34 12.15
N CYS A 48 -0.86 0.27 11.49
CA CYS A 48 -0.28 1.53 11.94
C CYS A 48 -1.13 2.71 11.49
N ASP A 49 -1.27 3.69 12.38
CA ASP A 49 -1.95 4.95 12.07
C ASP A 49 -1.07 5.81 11.17
N ILE A 50 -1.61 6.19 10.02
CA ILE A 50 -1.00 7.09 9.04
C ILE A 50 -2.02 8.14 8.60
N CYS A 51 -1.58 9.26 8.05
CA CYS A 51 -2.52 10.26 7.54
C CYS A 51 -3.20 9.78 6.25
N PHE A 52 -4.45 10.17 6.07
CA PHE A 52 -5.07 10.17 4.75
C PHE A 52 -4.29 11.05 3.78
N LYS A 53 -4.28 10.65 2.51
CA LYS A 53 -3.70 11.41 1.41
C LYS A 53 -4.57 12.61 1.06
N ILE A 54 -3.91 13.74 0.84
CA ILE A 54 -4.55 14.99 0.41
C ILE A 54 -4.58 15.11 -1.12
N GLU A 55 -5.30 16.10 -1.62
CA GLU A 55 -5.37 16.37 -3.06
C GLU A 55 -3.97 16.52 -3.68
N GLY A 56 -3.75 15.87 -4.82
CA GLY A 56 -2.48 15.90 -5.55
C GLY A 56 -1.44 14.88 -5.07
N GLU A 57 -1.65 14.20 -3.94
CA GLU A 57 -0.74 13.13 -3.50
C GLU A 57 -1.01 11.81 -4.20
N LYS A 58 0.03 10.97 -4.27
CA LYS A 58 -0.07 9.58 -4.76
C LYS A 58 -0.94 8.73 -3.83
N CYS A 59 -1.70 7.81 -4.43
CA CYS A 59 -2.61 6.89 -3.74
C CYS A 59 -2.71 5.55 -4.47
N GLY A 60 -3.32 4.55 -3.84
CA GLY A 60 -3.55 3.23 -4.45
C GLY A 60 -2.30 2.37 -4.42
N GLY A 61 -1.89 1.83 -5.57
CA GLY A 61 -0.77 0.91 -5.68
C GLY A 61 -1.11 -0.53 -5.23
N PRO A 62 -0.15 -1.47 -5.35
CA PRO A 62 -0.35 -2.85 -4.93
C PRO A 62 -0.74 -2.92 -3.46
N TRP A 63 -1.86 -3.57 -3.12
CA TRP A 63 -2.42 -3.64 -1.76
C TRP A 63 -2.63 -2.28 -1.06
N GLY A 64 -2.67 -1.16 -1.79
CA GLY A 64 -2.83 0.17 -1.18
C GLY A 64 -1.55 0.72 -0.54
N THR A 65 -0.37 0.24 -0.93
CA THR A 65 0.93 0.69 -0.39
C THR A 65 1.19 2.19 -0.60
N SER A 66 0.59 2.81 -1.61
CA SER A 66 0.71 4.25 -1.86
C SER A 66 -0.27 5.09 -1.02
N GLY A 67 -1.14 4.45 -0.23
CA GLY A 67 -2.04 5.09 0.71
C GLY A 67 -3.45 5.32 0.17
N ARG A 68 -4.29 5.89 1.04
CA ARG A 68 -5.71 6.12 0.79
C ARG A 68 -6.03 7.60 0.85
N CYS A 69 -6.79 8.11 -0.11
CA CYS A 69 -7.27 9.49 -0.12
C CYS A 69 -8.25 9.74 1.03
N GLY A 70 -8.24 10.96 1.57
CA GLY A 70 -9.17 11.40 2.60
C GLY A 70 -10.59 11.60 2.08
N GLU A 71 -11.48 12.01 2.98
CA GLU A 71 -12.88 12.29 2.65
C GLU A 71 -13.00 13.37 1.56
N GLY A 72 -13.98 13.21 0.66
CA GLY A 72 -14.19 14.10 -0.49
C GLY A 72 -13.24 13.88 -1.67
N LEU A 73 -12.27 12.97 -1.56
CA LEU A 73 -11.30 12.67 -2.63
C LEU A 73 -11.47 11.24 -3.16
N GLU A 74 -11.11 11.04 -4.43
CA GLU A 74 -11.03 9.75 -5.10
C GLU A 74 -9.62 9.53 -5.66
N CYS A 75 -9.16 8.27 -5.64
CA CYS A 75 -7.86 7.90 -6.20
C CYS A 75 -7.98 7.62 -7.70
N VAL A 76 -7.52 8.55 -8.52
CA VAL A 76 -7.63 8.47 -9.99
C VAL A 76 -6.33 7.91 -10.56
N ALA A 77 -6.38 6.67 -11.07
CA ALA A 77 -5.27 6.05 -11.79
C ALA A 77 -5.27 6.44 -13.28
N PRO A 78 -4.11 6.56 -13.94
CA PRO A 78 -4.05 6.78 -15.38
C PRO A 78 -4.72 5.61 -16.11
N LYS A 79 -5.47 5.91 -17.17
CA LYS A 79 -5.99 4.83 -18.03
C LYS A 79 -4.80 4.13 -18.67
N PRO A 80 -4.74 2.79 -18.67
CA PRO A 80 -3.73 2.09 -19.44
C PRO A 80 -3.89 2.50 -20.92
N GLU A 81 -2.79 2.92 -21.55
CA GLU A 81 -2.78 3.39 -22.95
C GLU A 81 -3.28 2.32 -23.95
N LYS A 82 -3.32 1.06 -23.51
CA LYS A 82 -3.97 -0.07 -24.19
C LYS A 82 -4.98 -0.70 -23.24
N ALA A 83 -6.15 -0.09 -23.13
CA ALA A 83 -7.19 -0.47 -22.17
C ALA A 83 -7.84 -1.83 -22.47
N GLU A 84 -7.62 -2.39 -23.66
CA GLU A 84 -8.33 -3.58 -24.14
C GLU A 84 -7.78 -4.91 -23.58
N ASP A 85 -6.55 -4.93 -23.04
CA ASP A 85 -5.90 -6.18 -22.59
C ASP A 85 -5.51 -6.21 -21.10
N VAL A 86 -5.80 -5.17 -20.31
CA VAL A 86 -5.46 -5.17 -18.86
C VAL A 86 -6.66 -5.63 -18.04
N PRO A 87 -6.61 -6.82 -17.42
CA PRO A 87 -7.68 -7.26 -16.54
C PRO A 87 -7.94 -6.26 -15.41
N GLN A 88 -9.20 -6.03 -15.07
CA GLN A 88 -9.59 -5.08 -14.02
C GLN A 88 -8.88 -5.32 -12.67
N HIS A 89 -8.52 -6.57 -12.37
CA HIS A 89 -7.78 -6.91 -11.15
C HIS A 89 -6.37 -6.32 -11.14
N ILE A 90 -5.71 -6.19 -12.30
CA ILE A 90 -4.40 -5.54 -12.42
C ILE A 90 -4.55 -4.02 -12.35
N ALA A 91 -5.60 -3.47 -12.98
CA ALA A 91 -5.85 -2.03 -12.98
C ALA A 91 -6.02 -1.45 -11.56
N ARG A 92 -6.62 -2.21 -10.64
CA ARG A 92 -6.78 -1.83 -9.22
C ARG A 92 -5.47 -1.71 -8.44
N HIS A 93 -4.38 -2.27 -8.94
CA HIS A 93 -3.06 -2.20 -8.29
C HIS A 93 -2.21 -1.03 -8.79
N GLN A 94 -2.74 -0.21 -9.71
CA GLN A 94 -2.02 0.95 -10.20
C GLN A 94 -1.99 2.07 -9.16
N GLU A 95 -0.89 2.81 -9.18
CA GLU A 95 -0.81 4.06 -8.44
C GLU A 95 -1.62 5.15 -9.19
N GLY A 96 -2.33 5.96 -8.42
CA GLY A 96 -3.07 7.11 -8.90
C GLY A 96 -2.72 8.37 -8.12
N VAL A 97 -3.54 9.40 -8.33
CA VAL A 97 -3.44 10.67 -7.61
C VAL A 97 -4.79 11.03 -7.01
N CYS A 98 -4.81 11.54 -5.77
CA CYS A 98 -6.04 11.98 -5.14
C CYS A 98 -6.60 13.23 -5.84
N LYS A 99 -7.86 13.15 -6.26
CA LYS A 99 -8.61 14.23 -6.91
C LYS A 99 -9.96 14.45 -6.21
N PRO A 100 -10.53 15.66 -6.27
CA PRO A 100 -11.91 15.89 -5.82
C PRO A 100 -12.89 14.95 -6.53
N LYS A 101 -13.86 14.44 -5.76
CA LYS A 101 -15.00 13.69 -6.30
C LYS A 101 -15.93 14.56 -7.13
#